data_AF-A0A8J7H8X8-F1
#
_entry.id   AF-A0A8J7H8X8-F1
#
_cell.length_a   1.000
_cell.length_b   1.000
_cell.length_c   1.000
_cell.angle_alpha   90.00
_cell.angle_beta   90.00
_cell.angle_gamma   90.00
#
_symmetry.space_group_name_H-M   'P 1'
#
loop_
_entity.id
_entity.type
_entity.pdbx_description
1 polymer ?
#
loop_
_entity_poly.entity_id
_entity_poly.type
_entity_poly.pdbx_seq_one_letter_code
_entity_poly.pdbx_strand_id
1 'polypeptide(L)'
;KHRPELNRMHTDIDMGGNNLNNANTVNAKNGHYSEEINAGGNIKTQGGWLITQHGKGWLNEAHGGGFYMDDNDWIRSVNNKGIYTGGQLKGGTVRADGRLSTGEFLHLDEKNAVQPGWGCSPNGLVGRTPEGALLSCQNGQWRAISPNLQMVRAETTAYRWPHATARCPAGKKLVGGGGNCRSLGPPGMGWAV
;
A
#
# COMPACT_ATOMS: atom_id res chain seq x y z
N LYS A 1 50.59 -40.23 -35.44
CA LYS A 1 50.82 -39.06 -34.54
C LYS A 1 49.68 -39.04 -33.52
N HIS A 2 49.84 -39.70 -32.38
CA HIS A 2 48.83 -39.73 -31.30
C HIS A 2 48.93 -38.40 -30.54
N ARG A 3 47.79 -37.77 -30.27
CA ARG A 3 47.67 -36.47 -29.58
C ARG A 3 46.99 -36.71 -28.22
N PRO A 4 47.67 -37.35 -27.25
CA PRO A 4 47.08 -37.70 -25.96
C PRO A 4 46.63 -36.47 -25.13
N GLU A 5 47.07 -35.26 -25.52
CA GLU A 5 46.57 -34.00 -24.99
C GLU A 5 45.12 -33.68 -25.41
N LEU A 6 44.55 -34.41 -26.38
CA LEU A 6 43.17 -34.29 -26.85
C LEU A 6 42.40 -35.57 -26.54
N ASN A 7 42.07 -35.78 -25.26
CA ASN A 7 41.19 -36.89 -24.86
C ASN A 7 39.74 -36.53 -25.15
N ARG A 8 39.30 -36.78 -26.40
CA ARG A 8 37.88 -36.66 -26.80
C ARG A 8 37.20 -38.02 -26.64
N MET A 9 36.14 -38.07 -25.85
CA MET A 9 35.25 -39.23 -25.75
C MET A 9 34.08 -39.11 -26.72
N HIS A 10 33.65 -40.25 -27.28
CA HIS A 10 32.55 -40.33 -28.25
C HIS A 10 31.29 -41.01 -27.67
N THR A 11 31.32 -41.28 -26.36
CA THR A 11 30.23 -41.87 -25.58
C THR A 11 30.13 -41.12 -24.26
N ASP A 12 29.08 -41.40 -23.50
CA ASP A 12 28.95 -40.93 -22.12
C ASP A 12 30.02 -41.58 -21.21
N ILE A 13 30.30 -40.93 -20.08
CA ILE A 13 31.14 -41.48 -19.01
C ILE A 13 30.23 -41.86 -17.85
N ASP A 14 30.31 -43.12 -17.43
CA ASP A 14 29.81 -43.54 -16.13
C ASP A 14 30.97 -43.52 -15.12
N MET A 15 30.80 -42.76 -14.04
CA MET A 15 31.78 -42.68 -12.94
C MET A 15 31.51 -43.69 -11.82
N GLY A 16 30.43 -44.47 -11.89
CA GLY A 16 30.08 -45.48 -10.89
C GLY A 16 29.90 -44.91 -9.47
N GLY A 17 29.43 -43.66 -9.37
CA GLY A 17 29.29 -42.95 -8.10
C GLY A 17 30.57 -42.28 -7.57
N ASN A 18 31.68 -42.31 -8.31
CA ASN A 18 32.92 -41.64 -7.93
C ASN A 18 32.93 -40.14 -8.27
N ASN A 19 33.75 -39.39 -7.55
CA ASN A 19 33.88 -37.94 -7.69
C ASN A 19 34.81 -37.52 -8.84
N LEU A 20 34.52 -36.36 -9.44
CA LEU A 20 35.47 -35.62 -10.29
C LEU A 20 36.09 -34.47 -9.48
N ASN A 21 37.26 -34.70 -8.89
CA ASN A 21 37.94 -33.72 -8.04
C ASN A 21 38.93 -32.85 -8.83
N ASN A 22 39.21 -31.63 -8.35
CA ASN A 22 40.22 -30.70 -8.87
C ASN A 22 40.03 -30.24 -10.33
N ALA A 23 38.79 -30.26 -10.84
CA ALA A 23 38.47 -29.62 -12.12
C ALA A 23 38.41 -28.09 -11.95
N ASN A 24 39.17 -27.34 -12.77
CA ASN A 24 39.14 -25.87 -12.72
C ASN A 24 37.83 -25.30 -13.33
N THR A 25 37.40 -25.82 -14.48
CA THR A 25 36.20 -25.35 -15.17
C THR A 25 35.48 -26.50 -15.86
N VAL A 26 34.16 -26.56 -15.71
CA VAL A 26 33.28 -27.51 -16.39
C VAL A 26 32.27 -26.73 -17.22
N ASN A 27 32.48 -26.69 -18.54
CA ASN A 27 31.57 -26.02 -19.48
C ASN A 27 30.59 -27.06 -20.04
N ALA A 28 29.44 -27.22 -19.40
CA ALA A 28 28.41 -28.18 -19.82
C ALA A 28 27.27 -27.48 -20.57
N LYS A 29 26.66 -28.17 -21.53
CA LYS A 29 25.43 -27.68 -22.20
C LYS A 29 24.22 -27.78 -21.29
N ASN A 30 24.15 -28.85 -20.49
CA ASN A 30 23.10 -29.11 -19.50
C ASN A 30 23.76 -29.66 -18.22
N GLY A 31 23.20 -29.35 -17.06
CA GLY A 31 23.56 -29.96 -15.78
C GLY A 31 22.30 -30.46 -15.06
N HIS A 32 22.35 -31.66 -14.51
CA HIS A 32 21.26 -32.24 -13.73
C HIS A 32 21.83 -32.76 -12.41
N TYR A 33 21.41 -32.17 -11.30
CA TYR A 33 21.86 -32.49 -9.95
C TYR A 33 20.68 -33.09 -9.18
N SER A 34 20.85 -34.27 -8.60
CA SER A 34 19.78 -34.98 -7.86
C SER A 34 19.61 -34.49 -6.43
N GLU A 35 20.62 -33.79 -5.90
CA GLU A 35 20.66 -33.27 -4.54
C GLU A 35 20.91 -31.76 -4.58
N GLU A 36 22.08 -31.30 -4.15
CA GLU A 36 22.38 -29.89 -3.93
C GLU A 36 23.47 -29.36 -4.87
N ILE A 37 23.47 -28.03 -5.04
CA ILE A 37 24.57 -27.28 -5.66
C ILE A 37 25.17 -26.37 -4.60
N ASN A 38 26.35 -26.71 -4.09
CA ASN A 38 27.10 -25.86 -3.16
C ASN A 38 28.09 -24.97 -3.94
N ALA A 39 27.67 -23.74 -4.23
CA ALA A 39 28.48 -22.76 -4.97
C ALA A 39 29.22 -21.82 -4.02
N GLY A 40 30.56 -21.78 -4.10
CA GLY A 40 31.37 -20.81 -3.37
C GLY A 40 31.29 -19.37 -3.89
N GLY A 41 30.51 -19.13 -4.94
CA GLY A 41 30.34 -17.83 -5.60
C GLY A 41 28.92 -17.63 -6.12
N ASN A 42 28.76 -16.82 -7.16
CA ASN A 42 27.45 -16.45 -7.69
C ASN A 42 26.86 -17.55 -8.60
N ILE A 43 25.54 -17.73 -8.52
CA ILE A 43 24.74 -18.46 -9.52
C ILE A 43 24.09 -17.41 -10.43
N LYS A 44 24.27 -17.53 -11.76
CA LYS A 44 23.78 -16.55 -12.73
C LYS A 44 23.09 -17.24 -13.91
N THR A 45 21.97 -16.70 -14.35
CA THR A 45 21.31 -17.05 -15.62
C THR A 45 21.46 -15.87 -16.59
N GLN A 46 21.85 -16.14 -17.85
CA GLN A 46 22.10 -15.06 -18.84
C GLN A 46 20.91 -14.80 -19.78
N GLY A 47 19.94 -15.71 -19.84
CA GLY A 47 18.73 -15.53 -20.64
C GLY A 47 17.53 -16.34 -20.15
N GLY A 48 17.67 -17.05 -19.04
CA GLY A 48 16.63 -17.90 -18.45
C GLY A 48 16.26 -17.45 -17.03
N TRP A 49 15.21 -18.05 -16.50
CA TRP A 49 14.71 -17.77 -15.16
C TRP A 49 15.45 -18.63 -14.14
N LEU A 50 15.60 -18.14 -12.91
CA LEU A 50 15.87 -19.00 -11.77
C LEU A 50 14.51 -19.54 -11.29
N ILE A 51 14.31 -20.85 -11.41
CA ILE A 51 13.03 -21.50 -11.09
C ILE A 51 13.21 -22.30 -9.80
N THR A 52 12.31 -22.10 -8.84
CA THR A 52 12.21 -22.90 -7.60
C THR A 52 10.87 -23.64 -7.56
N GLN A 53 10.80 -24.76 -6.84
CA GLN A 53 9.62 -25.63 -6.78
C GLN A 53 9.27 -26.01 -5.33
N HIS A 54 8.06 -26.54 -5.13
CA HIS A 54 7.61 -27.23 -3.90
C HIS A 54 7.70 -26.41 -2.60
N GLY A 55 7.44 -25.10 -2.63
CA GLY A 55 7.34 -24.32 -1.40
C GLY A 55 8.59 -23.51 -1.04
N LYS A 56 9.70 -23.70 -1.75
CA LYS A 56 10.99 -23.07 -1.44
C LYS A 56 11.33 -21.94 -2.40
N GLY A 57 12.30 -21.13 -2.01
CA GLY A 57 12.75 -19.97 -2.76
C GLY A 57 14.18 -19.58 -2.39
N TRP A 58 14.43 -18.29 -2.28
CA TRP A 58 15.72 -17.79 -1.83
C TRP A 58 15.76 -17.69 -0.30
N LEU A 59 16.81 -18.23 0.31
CA LEU A 59 17.07 -18.17 1.74
C LEU A 59 18.53 -17.72 1.96
N ASN A 60 18.71 -16.76 2.84
CA ASN A 60 20.01 -16.46 3.45
C ASN A 60 20.06 -17.16 4.81
N GLU A 61 20.84 -18.23 4.92
CA GLU A 61 20.95 -19.05 6.14
C GLU A 61 21.48 -18.25 7.33
N ALA A 62 22.59 -17.53 7.14
CA ALA A 62 23.24 -16.75 8.20
C ALA A 62 22.32 -15.68 8.81
N HIS A 63 21.40 -15.13 8.02
CA HIS A 63 20.45 -14.13 8.50
C HIS A 63 19.06 -14.69 8.73
N GLY A 64 18.72 -15.90 8.29
CA GLY A 64 17.36 -16.45 8.37
C GLY A 64 16.30 -15.58 7.67
N GLY A 65 16.67 -14.93 6.56
CA GLY A 65 15.78 -14.09 5.76
C GLY A 65 15.73 -14.58 4.32
N GLY A 66 14.72 -14.17 3.55
CA GLY A 66 14.51 -14.79 2.24
C GLY A 66 13.16 -14.45 1.62
N PHE A 67 12.90 -15.02 0.46
CA PHE A 67 11.59 -15.06 -0.18
C PHE A 67 11.22 -16.49 -0.56
N TYR A 68 9.98 -16.89 -0.28
CA TYR A 68 9.43 -18.21 -0.62
C TYR A 68 7.93 -18.11 -0.92
N MET A 69 7.35 -19.18 -1.45
CA MET A 69 5.92 -19.29 -1.75
C MET A 69 5.47 -20.69 -1.35
N ASP A 70 4.60 -20.82 -0.35
CA ASP A 70 4.00 -22.10 0.09
C ASP A 70 2.54 -22.28 -0.36
N ASP A 71 2.00 -21.26 -1.05
CA ASP A 71 0.74 -21.29 -1.77
C ASP A 71 0.86 -20.58 -3.13
N ASN A 72 -0.25 -20.49 -3.85
CA ASN A 72 -0.31 -19.94 -5.20
C ASN A 72 -0.54 -18.42 -5.25
N ASP A 73 -0.81 -17.79 -4.11
CA ASP A 73 -1.29 -16.40 -4.05
C ASP A 73 -0.21 -15.43 -3.58
N TRP A 74 0.72 -15.87 -2.73
CA TRP A 74 1.63 -14.98 -2.01
C TRP A 74 3.11 -15.31 -2.13
N ILE A 75 3.91 -14.28 -2.41
CA ILE A 75 5.33 -14.26 -2.06
C ILE A 75 5.44 -13.87 -0.58
N ARG A 76 6.17 -14.68 0.19
CA ARG A 76 6.35 -14.53 1.63
C ARG A 76 7.80 -14.24 1.95
N SER A 77 8.03 -13.39 2.94
CA SER A 77 9.35 -13.25 3.53
C SER A 77 9.60 -14.39 4.51
N VAL A 78 10.78 -14.98 4.45
CA VAL A 78 11.16 -16.02 5.42
C VAL A 78 11.18 -15.43 6.82
N ASN A 79 10.62 -16.16 7.79
CA ASN A 79 10.50 -15.75 9.21
C ASN A 79 9.75 -14.43 9.41
N ASN A 80 8.82 -14.07 8.52
CA ASN A 80 8.05 -12.83 8.57
C ASN A 80 8.92 -11.56 8.63
N LYS A 81 10.10 -11.60 8.03
CA LYS A 81 10.98 -10.44 8.00
C LYS A 81 10.39 -9.30 7.16
N GLY A 82 10.67 -8.06 7.56
CA GLY A 82 10.30 -6.88 6.78
C GLY A 82 11.11 -6.76 5.49
N ILE A 83 10.56 -6.00 4.53
CA ILE A 83 11.26 -5.59 3.31
C ILE A 83 11.70 -4.14 3.52
N TYR A 84 13.01 -3.90 3.58
CA TYR A 84 13.59 -2.57 3.69
C TYR A 84 14.27 -2.20 2.37
N THR A 85 13.94 -1.03 1.83
CA THR A 85 14.51 -0.51 0.58
C THR A 85 14.67 1.00 0.67
N GLY A 86 15.70 1.53 0.02
CA GLY A 86 15.85 2.98 -0.19
C GLY A 86 15.02 3.50 -1.37
N GLY A 87 14.39 2.61 -2.14
CA GLY A 87 13.57 2.95 -3.31
C GLY A 87 12.06 2.80 -3.07
N GLN A 88 11.30 2.70 -4.16
CA GLN A 88 9.85 2.52 -4.10
C GLN A 88 9.45 1.05 -4.04
N LEU A 89 8.44 0.73 -3.22
CA LEU A 89 7.68 -0.52 -3.33
C LEU A 89 6.43 -0.23 -4.19
N LYS A 90 6.32 -0.87 -5.35
CA LYS A 90 5.17 -0.75 -6.26
C LYS A 90 4.39 -2.05 -6.29
N GLY A 91 3.09 -1.96 -6.02
CA GLY A 91 2.14 -3.06 -6.15
C GLY A 91 0.78 -2.51 -6.57
N GLY A 92 -0.12 -3.38 -7.02
CA GLY A 92 -1.48 -2.96 -7.39
C GLY A 92 -2.23 -2.36 -6.20
N THR A 93 -2.09 -2.94 -5.01
CA THR A 93 -2.57 -2.38 -3.74
C THR A 93 -1.52 -2.61 -2.64
N VAL A 94 -1.57 -1.80 -1.59
CA VAL A 94 -0.81 -2.01 -0.35
C VAL A 94 -1.81 -2.11 0.79
N ARG A 95 -1.93 -3.31 1.35
CA ARG A 95 -2.73 -3.58 2.55
C ARG A 95 -1.81 -3.78 3.74
N ALA A 96 -2.10 -3.07 4.83
CA ALA A 96 -1.48 -3.31 6.13
C ALA A 96 -2.51 -3.94 7.07
N ASP A 97 -2.16 -5.03 7.76
CA ASP A 97 -3.00 -5.59 8.83
C ASP A 97 -2.89 -4.76 10.12
N GLY A 98 -1.87 -3.90 10.22
CA GLY A 98 -1.72 -2.85 11.24
C GLY A 98 -1.87 -1.45 10.65
N ARG A 99 -1.00 -0.53 11.09
CA ARG A 99 -1.00 0.86 10.61
C ARG A 99 -0.13 1.01 9.37
N LEU A 100 -0.60 1.75 8.37
CA LEU A 100 0.27 2.36 7.37
C LEU A 100 0.87 3.65 7.96
N SER A 101 2.18 3.73 8.04
CA SER A 101 2.90 4.88 8.60
C SER A 101 3.95 5.39 7.62
N THR A 102 3.99 6.70 7.44
CA THR A 102 5.00 7.40 6.61
C THR A 102 5.88 8.26 7.52
N GLY A 103 7.18 8.34 7.22
CA GLY A 103 8.10 9.23 7.92
C GLY A 103 7.96 10.71 7.52
N GLU A 104 7.20 10.98 6.46
CA GLU A 104 6.95 12.32 5.91
C GLU A 104 5.43 12.46 5.63
N PHE A 105 5.01 12.51 4.36
CA PHE A 105 3.61 12.70 3.97
C PHE A 105 3.03 11.50 3.20
N LEU A 106 1.71 11.30 3.31
CA LEU A 106 0.97 10.40 2.42
C LEU A 106 0.59 11.16 1.14
N HIS A 107 1.25 10.83 0.03
CA HIS A 107 0.97 11.43 -1.26
C HIS A 107 -0.10 10.62 -2.03
N LEU A 108 -1.21 11.28 -2.37
CA LEU A 108 -2.22 10.75 -3.28
C LEU A 108 -2.00 11.34 -4.67
N ASP A 109 -1.69 10.49 -5.64
CA ASP A 109 -1.34 10.87 -7.01
C ASP A 109 -2.46 11.71 -7.68
N GLU A 110 -2.05 12.75 -8.41
CA GLU A 110 -2.97 13.68 -9.08
C GLU A 110 -3.81 13.03 -10.18
N LYS A 111 -3.34 11.92 -10.77
CA LYS A 111 -4.04 11.21 -11.85
C LYS A 111 -5.44 10.74 -11.43
N ASN A 112 -5.66 10.51 -10.14
CA ASN A 112 -6.93 10.06 -9.58
C ASN A 112 -7.58 11.13 -8.70
N ALA A 113 -7.31 12.41 -8.97
CA ALA A 113 -8.00 13.50 -8.31
C ALA A 113 -9.52 13.45 -8.56
N VAL A 114 -10.28 13.78 -7.53
CA VAL A 114 -11.76 13.72 -7.52
C VAL A 114 -12.35 15.06 -7.12
N GLN A 115 -13.60 15.32 -7.49
CA GLN A 115 -14.30 16.58 -7.16
C GLN A 115 -15.47 16.34 -6.20
N PRO A 116 -15.87 17.34 -5.40
CA PRO A 116 -17.05 17.25 -4.56
C PRO A 116 -18.32 16.88 -5.35
N GLY A 117 -19.14 16.00 -4.78
CA GLY A 117 -20.39 15.53 -5.39
C GLY A 117 -20.24 14.42 -6.42
N TRP A 118 -19.01 14.12 -6.88
CA TRP A 118 -18.76 12.95 -7.73
C TRP A 118 -19.06 11.65 -6.98
N GLY A 119 -19.57 10.65 -7.70
CA GLY A 119 -19.84 9.34 -7.14
C GLY A 119 -18.58 8.64 -6.64
N CYS A 120 -18.70 7.86 -5.57
CA CYS A 120 -17.59 7.10 -5.00
C CYS A 120 -18.07 5.81 -4.34
N SER A 121 -17.20 4.80 -4.30
CA SER A 121 -17.42 3.54 -3.59
C SER A 121 -16.06 2.85 -3.35
N PRO A 122 -15.87 2.17 -2.21
CA PRO A 122 -16.77 2.12 -1.05
C PRO A 122 -16.77 3.44 -0.27
N ASN A 123 -17.72 3.59 0.65
CA ASN A 123 -17.66 4.66 1.65
C ASN A 123 -16.38 4.55 2.48
N GLY A 124 -15.84 5.70 2.91
CA GLY A 124 -14.62 5.77 3.73
C GLY A 124 -13.32 5.96 2.96
N LEU A 125 -13.34 5.95 1.63
CA LEU A 125 -12.17 6.35 0.84
C LEU A 125 -11.74 7.79 1.15
N VAL A 126 -10.44 8.02 1.13
CA VAL A 126 -9.81 9.35 1.26
C VAL A 126 -9.17 9.69 -0.08
N GLY A 127 -9.49 10.87 -0.60
CA GLY A 127 -9.03 11.38 -1.88
C GLY A 127 -8.67 12.86 -1.79
N ARG A 128 -8.33 13.47 -2.93
CA ARG A 128 -8.09 14.91 -3.03
C ARG A 128 -8.61 15.49 -4.33
N THR A 129 -8.85 16.80 -4.36
CA THR A 129 -9.01 17.57 -5.61
C THR A 129 -7.65 17.74 -6.31
N PRO A 130 -7.62 18.16 -7.60
CA PRO A 130 -6.36 18.47 -8.29
C PRO A 130 -5.53 19.52 -7.56
N GLU A 131 -6.19 20.47 -6.89
CA GLU A 131 -5.57 21.53 -6.08
C GLU A 131 -5.09 21.05 -4.70
N GLY A 132 -5.36 19.78 -4.35
CA GLY A 132 -4.90 19.15 -3.11
C GLY A 132 -5.88 19.18 -1.92
N ALA A 133 -7.13 19.64 -2.10
CA ALA A 133 -8.10 19.66 -1.01
C ALA A 133 -8.56 18.25 -0.65
N LEU A 134 -8.48 17.86 0.63
CA LEU A 134 -8.86 16.53 1.10
C LEU A 134 -10.37 16.28 1.04
N LEU A 135 -10.75 15.16 0.43
CA LEU A 135 -12.12 14.68 0.30
C LEU A 135 -12.26 13.30 0.95
N SER A 136 -13.45 12.99 1.44
CA SER A 136 -13.81 11.66 1.92
C SER A 136 -15.08 11.18 1.22
N CYS A 137 -15.11 9.91 0.85
CA CYS A 137 -16.29 9.27 0.29
C CYS A 137 -17.33 9.02 1.38
N GLN A 138 -18.47 9.71 1.30
CA GLN A 138 -19.54 9.63 2.29
C GLN A 138 -20.89 9.46 1.57
N ASN A 139 -21.61 8.39 1.92
CA ASN A 139 -22.91 8.04 1.32
C ASN A 139 -22.87 8.04 -0.22
N GLY A 140 -21.83 7.43 -0.79
CA GLY A 140 -21.66 7.27 -2.23
C GLY A 140 -21.20 8.52 -2.98
N GLN A 141 -20.84 9.61 -2.27
CA GLN A 141 -20.37 10.84 -2.89
C GLN A 141 -19.12 11.39 -2.21
N TRP A 142 -18.20 11.96 -3.01
CA TRP A 142 -17.05 12.67 -2.50
C TRP A 142 -17.49 13.96 -1.81
N ARG A 143 -17.14 14.10 -0.53
CA ARG A 143 -17.44 15.29 0.27
C ARG A 143 -16.17 15.91 0.80
N ALA A 144 -16.11 17.23 0.79
CA ALA A 144 -15.02 17.94 1.44
C ALA A 144 -15.04 17.66 2.93
N ILE A 145 -13.87 17.32 3.47
CA ILE A 145 -13.67 17.22 4.92
C ILE A 145 -13.61 18.66 5.43
N SER A 146 -14.77 19.30 5.59
CA SER A 146 -14.85 20.72 5.97
C SER A 146 -14.38 20.91 7.42
N PRO A 147 -13.29 21.66 7.66
CA PRO A 147 -12.83 21.93 9.02
C PRO A 147 -13.48 23.17 9.65
N ASN A 148 -14.42 23.86 8.99
CA ASN A 148 -14.78 25.24 9.37
C ASN A 148 -16.28 25.56 9.29
N LEU A 149 -17.12 24.76 9.93
CA LEU A 149 -18.43 25.22 10.39
C LEU A 149 -18.21 26.23 11.52
N GLN A 150 -18.33 27.52 11.23
CA GLN A 150 -18.33 28.56 12.26
C GLN A 150 -19.77 28.88 12.63
N MET A 151 -20.15 28.58 13.87
CA MET A 151 -21.45 28.99 14.39
C MET A 151 -21.40 30.47 14.77
N VAL A 152 -22.30 31.26 14.20
CA VAL A 152 -22.54 32.64 14.61
C VAL A 152 -23.82 32.66 15.44
N ARG A 153 -23.72 33.05 16.72
CA ARG A 153 -24.86 33.15 17.63
C ARG A 153 -25.28 34.61 17.76
N ALA A 154 -26.59 34.86 17.70
CA ALA A 154 -27.21 36.13 18.05
C ALA A 154 -28.29 35.86 19.10
N GLU A 155 -28.32 36.66 20.17
CA GLU A 155 -29.28 36.55 21.26
C GLU A 155 -30.00 37.89 21.44
N THR A 156 -31.26 37.84 21.85
CA THR A 156 -32.04 39.03 22.17
C THR A 156 -32.99 38.70 23.33
N THR A 157 -33.23 39.69 24.19
CA THR A 157 -34.14 39.58 25.33
C THR A 157 -35.15 40.72 25.25
N ALA A 158 -36.41 40.40 24.91
CA ALA A 158 -37.49 41.38 24.87
C ALA A 158 -38.83 40.74 25.25
N TYR A 159 -39.72 41.52 25.86
CA TYR A 159 -41.03 41.07 26.34
C TYR A 159 -42.05 40.86 25.22
N ARG A 160 -41.83 41.48 24.04
CA ARG A 160 -42.73 41.37 22.89
C ARG A 160 -41.91 41.39 21.59
N TRP A 161 -42.07 40.34 20.78
CA TRP A 161 -41.43 40.13 19.46
C TRP A 161 -39.90 40.34 19.43
N PRO A 162 -39.11 39.53 20.16
CA PRO A 162 -37.66 39.58 20.04
C PRO A 162 -37.19 39.11 18.64
N HIS A 163 -36.34 39.91 17.98
CA HIS A 163 -35.66 39.53 16.74
C HIS A 163 -34.14 39.45 16.96
N ALA A 164 -33.50 38.39 16.47
CA ALA A 164 -32.04 38.28 16.41
C ALA A 164 -31.61 37.99 14.98
N THR A 165 -30.56 38.65 14.51
CA THR A 165 -29.99 38.42 13.18
C THR A 165 -28.54 37.98 13.32
N ALA A 166 -28.23 36.76 12.90
CA ALA A 166 -26.86 36.28 12.76
C ALA A 166 -26.40 36.48 11.31
N ARG A 167 -25.18 36.98 11.12
CA ARG A 167 -24.56 37.17 9.80
C ARG A 167 -23.30 36.31 9.72
N CYS A 168 -23.14 35.58 8.62
CA CYS A 168 -21.89 34.86 8.37
C CYS A 168 -20.74 35.87 8.26
N PRO A 169 -19.55 35.57 8.81
CA PRO A 169 -18.38 36.41 8.59
C PRO A 169 -18.05 36.54 7.10
N ALA A 170 -17.33 37.60 6.74
CA ALA A 170 -16.91 37.83 5.37
C ALA A 170 -16.22 36.58 4.79
N GLY A 171 -16.64 36.17 3.59
CA GLY A 171 -16.13 34.97 2.92
C GLY A 171 -16.80 33.65 3.32
N LYS A 172 -17.82 33.64 4.19
CA LYS A 172 -18.58 32.43 4.57
C LYS A 172 -20.03 32.46 4.09
N LYS A 173 -20.59 31.29 3.79
CA LYS A 173 -21.99 31.10 3.38
C LYS A 173 -22.79 30.43 4.49
N LEU A 174 -24.05 30.84 4.66
CA LEU A 174 -24.98 30.17 5.57
C LEU A 174 -25.29 28.77 5.03
N VAL A 175 -24.89 27.75 5.78
CA VAL A 175 -25.11 26.33 5.41
C VAL A 175 -26.18 25.66 6.28
N GLY A 176 -26.70 26.34 7.30
CA GLY A 176 -27.76 25.87 8.20
C GLY A 176 -27.98 26.84 9.37
N GLY A 177 -29.13 26.73 10.06
CA GLY A 177 -29.47 27.59 11.21
C GLY A 177 -30.67 27.07 12.01
N GLY A 178 -30.90 27.64 13.19
CA GLY A 178 -32.01 27.31 14.09
C GLY A 178 -32.06 28.25 15.30
N GLY A 179 -33.20 28.30 15.99
CA GLY A 179 -33.41 29.13 17.19
C GLY A 179 -33.76 28.29 18.41
N ASN A 180 -33.30 28.70 19.59
CA ASN A 180 -33.73 28.12 20.87
C ASN A 180 -34.32 29.23 21.75
N CYS A 181 -35.62 29.14 22.03
CA CYS A 181 -36.34 30.10 22.87
C CYS A 181 -36.45 29.53 24.28
N ARG A 182 -35.97 30.28 25.28
CA ARG A 182 -36.15 29.94 26.70
C ARG A 182 -37.00 31.03 27.35
N SER A 183 -38.04 30.63 28.09
CA SER A 183 -38.85 31.60 28.85
C SER A 183 -38.04 32.15 30.02
N LEU A 184 -38.00 33.48 30.16
CA LEU A 184 -37.38 34.16 31.31
C LEU A 184 -38.40 34.46 32.44
N GLY A 185 -39.67 34.05 32.28
CA GLY A 185 -40.76 34.27 33.25
C GLY A 185 -41.93 33.27 33.09
N PRO A 186 -43.03 33.39 33.87
CA PRO A 186 -44.16 32.45 33.83
C PRO A 186 -44.84 32.42 32.44
N PRO A 187 -45.48 31.30 32.05
CA PRO A 187 -45.90 31.06 30.66
C PRO A 187 -46.96 32.07 30.19
N GLY A 188 -46.52 33.04 29.38
CA GLY A 188 -47.40 33.88 28.56
C GLY A 188 -47.43 33.35 27.13
N MET A 189 -48.63 33.11 26.60
CA MET A 189 -48.85 32.62 25.23
C MET A 189 -48.24 33.58 24.19
N GLY A 190 -47.30 33.08 23.40
CA GLY A 190 -46.78 33.75 22.20
C GLY A 190 -47.01 32.86 20.98
N TRP A 191 -47.61 33.41 19.92
CA TRP A 191 -47.83 32.71 18.66
C TRP A 191 -46.61 32.83 17.76
N ALA A 192 -46.18 31.71 17.16
CA ALA A 192 -45.17 31.69 16.12
C ALA A 192 -45.81 32.04 14.78
N VAL A 193 -45.20 32.99 14.05
CA VAL A 193 -45.40 33.20 12.62
C VAL A 193 -44.07 32.93 11.94
#